data_AF-A0A934AXR6-F1
#
_entry.id   AF-A0A934AXR6-F1
#
_cell.length_a   1.000
_cell.length_b   1.000
_cell.length_c   1.000
_cell.angle_alpha   90.00
_cell.angle_beta   90.00
_cell.angle_gamma   90.00
#
_symmetry.space_group_name_H-M   'P 1'
#
loop_
_entity.id
_entity.type
_entity.pdbx_description
1 polymer ?
#
loop_
_entity_poly.entity_id
_entity_poly.type
_entity_poly.pdbx_seq_one_letter_code
_entity_poly.pdbx_strand_id
1 'polypeptide(L)'
;MIKDLRLHGSHGPVDFFALISGADTLSTYFYEEEPARIRFFSRGNELTVSETGVSYRGTGGSFCEYMFGVEKPLADMEKEDVLNRLIMFGAFMDESERVIFTNDTEGGETFYRLFLQGHAVTNYYFLIASETDGDYKKRQKQVLKAVGKFLKRTDLLSQNMDTALLENFCSELGEKKSMVFIFKLIHRANSEYYDAYRDFYFKKRGLTSQEELFLHEIVSRNGIDHYQQERMKIDVMYRHPDNKLVVDEYRDILIRGITDDMLDASGHARLNRLRTLSIRNNIPIVLFDTLDDLLLKDKKVLEVEEQEYLKESRAILENLFFKDPSLKQHIIKEDIVRLIRAKHIAYSQNDRGFEQVLLDIGKACDELSRETDDFGVFEEFSSIITYFDRYDNVQALLSQLSFMKNIEFREESLRSLVGNKKEFDRLDSELFRSVFITDLMNNKYITAYGKRKLKLVNKGVENIQNGEASYKDVIADLMALTDEEKIYFETHAALKERMRSFFPGLELKEVRNHIREDIVKELAERGSAAKIPARLFEKVFLDLRKESVYLNQILPQVIQDSDFELREDFFQNSGLDRFYVESLEQEYFEEKEIDIALLEAIREGKAVKGSGGGERI
;
A
#
# COMPACT_ATOMS: atom_id res chain seq x y z
N MET A 1 11.18 62.61 -3.90
CA MET A 1 9.98 62.15 -4.63
C MET A 1 9.37 61.04 -3.81
N ILE A 2 8.12 61.19 -3.37
CA ILE A 2 7.42 60.15 -2.59
C ILE A 2 7.23 58.94 -3.52
N LYS A 3 7.68 57.75 -3.09
CA LYS A 3 7.65 56.52 -3.90
C LYS A 3 6.45 55.66 -3.60
N ASP A 4 6.04 55.59 -2.33
CA ASP A 4 4.86 54.88 -1.85
C ASP A 4 4.08 55.71 -0.82
N LEU A 5 2.78 55.46 -0.73
CA LEU A 5 1.90 56.01 0.29
C LEU A 5 1.12 54.88 0.95
N ARG A 6 0.98 54.95 2.28
CA ARG A 6 0.26 53.96 3.07
C ARG A 6 -0.76 54.66 3.96
N LEU A 7 -1.99 54.19 3.87
CA LEU A 7 -3.06 54.62 4.74
C LEU A 7 -3.60 53.40 5.47
N HIS A 8 -3.83 53.57 6.76
CA HIS A 8 -4.38 52.56 7.62
C HIS A 8 -5.52 53.19 8.41
N GLY A 9 -6.64 52.48 8.50
CA GLY A 9 -7.76 52.86 9.32
C GLY A 9 -8.67 51.67 9.58
N SER A 10 -9.74 51.92 10.32
CA SER A 10 -10.74 50.92 10.67
C SER A 10 -12.12 51.42 10.27
N HIS A 11 -12.92 50.58 9.61
CA HIS A 11 -14.30 50.91 9.26
C HIS A 11 -15.20 49.69 9.34
N GLY A 12 -16.35 49.80 10.01
CA GLY A 12 -17.20 48.64 10.29
C GLY A 12 -16.44 47.53 11.03
N PRO A 13 -16.54 46.25 10.65
CA PRO A 13 -15.82 45.15 11.32
C PRO A 13 -14.35 44.97 10.88
N VAL A 14 -13.85 45.77 9.91
CA VAL A 14 -12.54 45.56 9.30
C VAL A 14 -11.53 46.66 9.58
N ASP A 15 -10.26 46.26 9.66
CA ASP A 15 -9.13 47.16 9.48
C ASP A 15 -8.69 47.12 8.01
N PHE A 16 -8.45 48.28 7.41
CA PHE A 16 -8.02 48.40 6.03
C PHE A 16 -6.62 49.03 5.94
N PHE A 17 -5.83 48.56 4.98
CA PHE A 17 -4.56 49.14 4.59
C PHE A 17 -4.57 49.41 3.09
N ALA A 18 -4.41 50.67 2.70
CA ALA A 18 -4.26 51.06 1.30
C ALA A 18 -2.78 51.37 1.04
N LEU A 19 -2.15 50.60 0.17
CA LEU A 19 -0.79 50.80 -0.32
C LEU A 19 -0.85 51.32 -1.76
N ILE A 20 -0.17 52.43 -2.01
CA ILE A 20 -0.23 53.14 -3.29
C ILE A 20 1.20 53.37 -3.79
N SER A 21 1.48 53.00 -5.04
CA SER A 21 2.78 53.24 -5.70
C SER A 21 2.57 53.63 -7.16
N GLY A 22 3.39 54.54 -7.68
CA GLY A 22 3.31 54.99 -9.08
C GLY A 22 3.98 56.33 -9.34
N ALA A 23 3.99 56.75 -10.61
CA ALA A 23 4.41 58.11 -10.98
C ALA A 23 3.34 59.12 -10.54
N ASP A 24 3.75 60.13 -9.78
CA ASP A 24 2.90 61.27 -9.39
C ASP A 24 1.74 60.92 -8.42
N THR A 25 2.06 60.13 -7.38
CA THR A 25 1.14 59.70 -6.30
C THR A 25 0.39 60.82 -5.59
N LEU A 26 0.88 62.06 -5.62
CA LEU A 26 0.26 63.21 -4.96
C LEU A 26 -0.75 63.97 -5.82
N SER A 27 -0.73 63.83 -7.16
CA SER A 27 -1.52 64.68 -8.07
C SER A 27 -2.80 64.02 -8.61
N THR A 28 -2.93 62.70 -8.45
CA THR A 28 -4.00 61.90 -9.11
C THR A 28 -4.71 60.92 -8.17
N TYR A 29 -4.37 60.95 -6.89
CA TYR A 29 -5.00 60.16 -5.84
C TYR A 29 -6.00 61.03 -5.07
N PHE A 30 -7.21 60.48 -4.86
CA PHE A 30 -8.21 61.11 -4.01
C PHE A 30 -8.72 60.13 -2.95
N TYR A 31 -8.82 60.67 -1.74
CA TYR A 31 -9.34 60.02 -0.54
C TYR A 31 -10.51 60.84 -0.02
N GLU A 32 -11.61 60.18 0.27
CA GLU A 32 -12.77 60.79 0.89
C GLU A 32 -13.23 59.92 2.07
N GLU A 33 -13.25 60.52 3.25
CA GLU A 33 -13.73 59.88 4.48
C GLU A 33 -15.05 60.53 4.88
N GLU A 34 -16.11 59.77 4.76
CA GLU A 34 -17.43 60.11 5.27
C GLU A 34 -17.77 59.20 6.45
N PRO A 35 -18.65 59.61 7.38
CA PRO A 35 -19.04 58.78 8.51
C PRO A 35 -19.56 57.38 8.12
N ALA A 36 -20.20 57.25 6.95
CA ALA A 36 -20.78 56.00 6.48
C ALA A 36 -19.84 55.19 5.57
N ARG A 37 -18.81 55.82 4.96
CA ARG A 37 -17.98 55.18 3.94
C ARG A 37 -16.62 55.85 3.77
N ILE A 38 -15.65 55.06 3.37
CA ILE A 38 -14.31 55.48 3.01
C ILE A 38 -14.10 55.16 1.54
N ARG A 39 -13.71 56.15 0.75
CA ARG A 39 -13.65 56.05 -0.71
C ARG A 39 -12.26 56.42 -1.21
N PHE A 40 -11.71 55.53 -2.05
CA PHE A 40 -10.46 55.71 -2.76
C PHE A 40 -10.76 55.76 -4.25
N PHE A 41 -10.38 56.84 -4.94
CA PHE A 41 -10.64 56.94 -6.38
C PHE A 41 -9.49 57.59 -7.14
N SER A 42 -9.27 57.10 -8.36
CA SER A 42 -8.28 57.63 -9.30
C SER A 42 -8.60 57.23 -10.73
N ARG A 43 -8.65 58.21 -11.64
CA ARG A 43 -8.75 58.00 -13.10
C ARG A 43 -9.81 56.96 -13.52
N GLY A 44 -11.03 57.07 -12.98
CA GLY A 44 -12.16 56.18 -13.30
C GLY A 44 -12.14 54.82 -12.57
N ASN A 45 -11.19 54.61 -11.65
CA ASN A 45 -11.17 53.47 -10.74
C ASN A 45 -11.60 53.94 -9.35
N GLU A 46 -12.33 53.09 -8.65
CA GLU A 46 -12.87 53.39 -7.33
C GLU A 46 -12.94 52.13 -6.46
N LEU A 47 -12.57 52.26 -5.19
CA LEU A 47 -12.87 51.30 -4.13
C LEU A 47 -13.51 52.06 -2.97
N THR A 48 -14.67 51.59 -2.53
CA THR A 48 -15.38 52.14 -1.38
C THR A 48 -15.55 51.07 -0.32
N VAL A 49 -15.12 51.37 0.90
CA VAL A 49 -15.31 50.56 2.09
C VAL A 49 -16.44 51.20 2.90
N SER A 50 -17.57 50.52 2.99
CA SER A 50 -18.75 50.93 3.77
C SER A 50 -18.80 50.17 5.10
N GLU A 51 -19.74 50.49 5.99
CA GLU A 51 -19.94 49.75 7.25
C GLU A 51 -20.29 48.28 7.02
N THR A 52 -20.93 47.95 5.90
CA THR A 52 -21.49 46.62 5.61
C THR A 52 -20.69 45.81 4.59
N GLY A 53 -19.77 46.43 3.85
CA GLY A 53 -19.03 45.76 2.80
C GLY A 53 -18.21 46.69 1.91
N VAL A 54 -17.79 46.16 0.77
CA VAL A 54 -16.89 46.82 -0.18
C VAL A 54 -17.56 46.90 -1.55
N SER A 55 -17.40 48.02 -2.24
CA SER A 55 -17.77 48.16 -3.65
C SER A 55 -16.58 48.64 -4.46
N TYR A 56 -16.44 48.16 -5.69
CA TYR A 56 -15.33 48.47 -6.57
C TYR A 56 -15.82 48.81 -7.98
N ARG A 57 -15.00 49.58 -8.69
CA ARG A 57 -15.17 49.93 -10.10
C ARG A 57 -13.83 50.11 -10.79
N GLY A 58 -13.73 49.67 -12.03
CA GLY A 58 -12.59 49.96 -12.91
C GLY A 58 -11.72 48.75 -13.21
N THR A 59 -10.42 48.96 -13.39
CA THR A 59 -9.45 47.92 -13.71
C THR A 59 -8.79 47.41 -12.44
N GLY A 60 -8.97 46.12 -12.16
CA GLY A 60 -8.50 45.53 -10.92
C GLY A 60 -9.03 44.12 -10.68
N GLY A 61 -8.82 43.66 -9.45
CA GLY A 61 -9.28 42.34 -9.01
C GLY A 61 -9.18 42.19 -7.50
N SER A 62 -9.68 41.07 -7.01
CA SER A 62 -9.47 40.59 -5.64
C SER A 62 -8.56 39.38 -5.65
N PHE A 63 -7.80 39.21 -4.57
CA PHE A 63 -6.94 38.06 -4.37
C PHE A 63 -6.75 37.76 -2.88
N CYS A 64 -6.56 36.49 -2.56
CA CYS A 64 -6.31 36.03 -1.19
C CYS A 64 -5.63 34.66 -1.23
N GLU A 65 -4.97 34.30 -0.14
CA GLU A 65 -4.44 32.95 0.05
C GLU A 65 -5.60 31.94 0.16
N TYR A 66 -5.48 30.77 -0.47
CA TYR A 66 -6.43 29.70 -0.25
C TYR A 66 -6.33 29.21 1.20
N MET A 67 -7.46 29.13 1.90
CA MET A 67 -7.51 28.43 3.19
C MET A 67 -7.62 26.92 2.96
N PHE A 68 -6.96 26.15 3.81
CA PHE A 68 -7.10 24.70 3.77
C PHE A 68 -8.55 24.29 4.08
N GLY A 69 -9.07 23.34 3.31
CA GLY A 69 -10.45 22.86 3.45
C GLY A 69 -11.52 23.68 2.73
N VAL A 70 -11.12 24.68 1.95
CA VAL A 70 -12.02 25.42 1.06
C VAL A 70 -11.87 24.90 -0.36
N GLU A 71 -12.97 24.90 -1.11
CA GLU A 71 -12.98 24.48 -2.51
C GLU A 71 -11.97 25.30 -3.34
N LYS A 72 -10.96 24.59 -3.85
CA LYS A 72 -9.95 25.09 -4.78
C LYS A 72 -10.23 24.48 -6.15
N PRO A 73 -10.25 25.26 -7.24
CA PRO A 73 -10.43 24.70 -8.59
C PRO A 73 -9.37 23.64 -8.89
N LEU A 74 -9.76 22.51 -9.51
CA LEU A 74 -8.85 21.39 -9.79
C LEU A 74 -7.58 21.85 -10.54
N ALA A 75 -7.75 22.71 -11.56
CA ALA A 75 -6.65 23.29 -12.34
C ALA A 75 -5.64 24.14 -11.55
N ASP A 76 -6.04 24.64 -10.36
CA ASP A 76 -5.18 25.30 -9.40
C ASP A 76 -4.64 24.30 -8.35
N MET A 77 -5.36 23.20 -8.04
CA MET A 77 -4.90 22.15 -7.11
C MET A 77 -3.76 21.32 -7.68
N GLU A 78 -3.81 20.99 -8.97
CA GLU A 78 -2.75 20.22 -9.68
C GLU A 78 -1.39 20.92 -9.66
N LYS A 79 -1.37 22.24 -9.47
CA LYS A 79 -0.14 23.04 -9.45
C LYS A 79 0.24 23.35 -8.03
N GLU A 80 1.27 22.66 -7.53
CA GLU A 80 1.82 22.86 -6.18
C GLU A 80 2.23 24.31 -5.91
N ASP A 81 2.62 25.07 -6.94
CA ASP A 81 3.06 26.45 -6.81
C ASP A 81 1.92 27.49 -6.74
N VAL A 82 0.65 27.08 -6.89
CA VAL A 82 -0.49 27.99 -6.81
C VAL A 82 -1.02 28.06 -5.38
N LEU A 83 -0.77 29.21 -4.74
CA LEU A 83 -1.10 29.48 -3.34
C LEU A 83 -2.36 30.35 -3.18
N ASN A 84 -2.64 31.20 -4.19
CA ASN A 84 -3.60 32.28 -4.04
C ASN A 84 -4.74 32.20 -5.06
N ARG A 85 -5.94 32.53 -4.60
CA ARG A 85 -7.11 32.79 -5.42
C ARG A 85 -7.00 34.18 -6.03
N LEU A 86 -7.26 34.31 -7.32
CA LEU A 86 -7.29 35.58 -8.05
C LEU A 86 -8.59 35.70 -8.85
N ILE A 87 -9.33 36.78 -8.64
CA ILE A 87 -10.57 37.10 -9.36
C ILE A 87 -10.44 38.51 -9.96
N MET A 88 -10.56 38.61 -11.28
CA MET A 88 -10.54 39.91 -11.96
C MET A 88 -11.95 40.52 -11.97
N PHE A 89 -12.06 41.85 -11.83
CA PHE A 89 -13.36 42.52 -11.92
C PHE A 89 -13.98 42.35 -13.31
N GLY A 90 -15.29 42.06 -13.33
CA GLY A 90 -16.04 41.81 -14.55
C GLY A 90 -15.63 40.54 -15.28
N ALA A 91 -14.92 39.61 -14.63
CA ALA A 91 -14.54 38.32 -15.20
C ALA A 91 -15.33 37.16 -14.59
N PHE A 92 -15.71 36.19 -15.42
CA PHE A 92 -16.35 34.94 -14.99
C PHE A 92 -15.82 33.77 -15.82
N MET A 93 -16.01 32.54 -15.33
CA MET A 93 -15.66 31.31 -16.06
C MET A 93 -16.85 30.82 -16.88
N ASP A 94 -16.61 30.43 -18.13
CA ASP A 94 -17.59 29.76 -18.98
C ASP A 94 -17.72 28.26 -18.65
N GLU A 95 -18.68 27.57 -19.27
CA GLU A 95 -18.90 26.11 -19.12
C GLU A 95 -17.68 25.27 -19.56
N SER A 96 -16.72 25.87 -20.27
CA SER A 96 -15.45 25.26 -20.69
C SER A 96 -14.27 25.71 -19.81
N GLU A 97 -14.54 26.27 -18.63
CA GLU A 97 -13.56 26.79 -17.67
C GLU A 97 -12.65 27.92 -18.19
N ARG A 98 -13.07 28.63 -19.25
CA ARG A 98 -12.32 29.76 -19.81
C ARG A 98 -12.76 31.07 -19.17
N VAL A 99 -11.78 31.92 -18.87
CA VAL A 99 -12.02 33.26 -18.30
C VAL A 99 -12.55 34.21 -19.38
N ILE A 100 -13.80 34.65 -19.23
CA ILE A 100 -14.44 35.66 -20.07
C ILE A 100 -14.41 37.00 -19.34
N PHE A 101 -13.96 38.05 -20.04
CA PHE A 101 -13.95 39.42 -19.53
C PHE A 101 -15.12 40.22 -20.09
N THR A 102 -15.75 41.02 -19.24
CA THR A 102 -16.81 41.97 -19.59
C THR A 102 -16.31 43.41 -19.48
N ASN A 103 -17.10 44.36 -20.00
CA ASN A 103 -16.86 45.79 -19.75
C ASN A 103 -17.56 46.26 -18.46
N ASP A 104 -18.35 45.40 -17.83
CA ASP A 104 -19.01 45.68 -16.56
C ASP A 104 -18.08 45.25 -15.42
N THR A 105 -17.24 46.17 -14.98
CA THR A 105 -16.25 45.93 -13.92
C THR A 105 -16.67 46.52 -12.58
N GLU A 106 -17.93 46.95 -12.48
CA GLU A 106 -18.53 47.43 -11.24
C GLU A 106 -19.05 46.24 -10.43
N GLY A 107 -18.92 46.31 -9.11
CA GLY A 107 -19.38 45.24 -8.23
C GLY A 107 -19.31 45.63 -6.77
N GLY A 108 -19.87 44.78 -5.92
CA GLY A 108 -19.78 44.95 -4.49
C GLY A 108 -20.18 43.69 -3.74
N GLU A 109 -19.61 43.53 -2.55
CA GLU A 109 -19.82 42.38 -1.69
C GLU A 109 -19.91 42.84 -0.23
N THR A 110 -20.83 42.22 0.52
CA THR A 110 -20.90 42.39 1.97
C THR A 110 -19.67 41.78 2.63
N PHE A 111 -19.25 42.28 3.80
CA PHE A 111 -18.15 41.66 4.55
C PHE A 111 -18.41 40.19 4.85
N TYR A 112 -19.64 39.82 5.21
CA TYR A 112 -20.00 38.43 5.43
C TYR A 112 -19.65 37.54 4.22
N ARG A 113 -20.15 37.89 3.03
CA ARG A 113 -19.85 37.17 1.79
C ARG A 113 -18.36 37.17 1.44
N LEU A 114 -17.69 38.31 1.61
CA LEU A 114 -16.28 38.49 1.31
C LEU A 114 -15.39 37.52 2.13
N PHE A 115 -15.56 37.49 3.46
CA PHE A 115 -14.80 36.58 4.34
C PHE A 115 -15.35 35.14 4.32
N LEU A 116 -16.55 34.92 3.79
CA LEU A 116 -17.07 33.58 3.51
C LEU A 116 -16.47 32.97 2.24
N GLN A 117 -16.40 33.72 1.14
CA GLN A 117 -15.91 33.22 -0.14
C GLN A 117 -14.39 33.32 -0.25
N GLY A 118 -13.79 34.36 0.31
CA GLY A 118 -12.35 34.55 0.39
C GLY A 118 -11.73 33.88 1.62
N HIS A 119 -10.58 34.41 2.02
CA HIS A 119 -9.91 34.01 3.26
C HIS A 119 -10.66 34.59 4.46
N ALA A 120 -10.84 33.83 5.53
CA ALA A 120 -11.67 34.23 6.68
C ALA A 120 -11.15 35.46 7.44
N VAL A 121 -9.82 35.67 7.42
CA VAL A 121 -9.14 36.77 8.12
C VAL A 121 -8.73 37.92 7.20
N THR A 122 -7.98 37.67 6.13
CA THR A 122 -7.33 38.71 5.32
C THR A 122 -7.65 38.58 3.84
N ASN A 123 -8.18 39.62 3.21
CA ASN A 123 -8.42 39.65 1.77
C ASN A 123 -7.81 40.89 1.13
N TYR A 124 -7.38 40.74 -0.13
CA TYR A 124 -6.75 41.82 -0.86
C TYR A 124 -7.57 42.21 -2.09
N TYR A 125 -7.54 43.50 -2.41
CA TYR A 125 -8.01 44.06 -3.67
C TYR A 125 -6.89 44.86 -4.30
N PHE A 126 -6.90 44.98 -5.63
CA PHE A 126 -5.99 45.88 -6.30
C PHE A 126 -6.72 46.67 -7.39
N LEU A 127 -6.25 47.90 -7.63
CA LEU A 127 -6.68 48.74 -8.73
C LEU A 127 -5.45 49.23 -9.50
N ILE A 128 -5.60 49.40 -10.82
CA ILE A 128 -4.57 49.96 -11.68
C ILE A 128 -5.13 51.17 -12.41
N ALA A 129 -4.68 52.35 -12.01
CA ALA A 129 -5.05 53.60 -12.64
C ALA A 129 -4.06 53.96 -13.75
N SER A 130 -4.54 53.94 -15.00
CA SER A 130 -3.79 54.30 -16.20
C SER A 130 -4.62 55.21 -17.13
N GLU A 131 -3.94 55.97 -17.98
CA GLU A 131 -4.57 56.68 -19.10
C GLU A 131 -4.92 55.68 -20.20
N THR A 132 -6.04 54.99 -20.06
CA THR A 132 -6.52 54.01 -21.05
C THR A 132 -7.95 54.32 -21.47
N ASP A 133 -8.15 54.47 -22.78
CA ASP A 133 -9.44 54.71 -23.42
C ASP A 133 -10.35 53.48 -23.31
N GLY A 134 -11.19 53.43 -22.26
CA GLY A 134 -12.49 52.73 -22.18
C GLY A 134 -12.59 51.21 -22.40
N ASP A 135 -11.60 50.53 -22.95
CA ASP A 135 -11.63 49.08 -23.22
C ASP A 135 -11.12 48.29 -22.01
N TYR A 136 -11.97 48.20 -20.99
CA TYR A 136 -11.70 47.45 -19.76
C TYR A 136 -11.36 45.99 -20.03
N LYS A 137 -11.99 45.34 -21.03
CA LYS A 137 -11.69 43.95 -21.42
C LYS A 137 -10.23 43.76 -21.82
N LYS A 138 -9.75 44.61 -22.74
CA LYS A 138 -8.37 44.52 -23.22
C LYS A 138 -7.38 44.83 -22.09
N ARG A 139 -7.71 45.83 -21.26
CA ARG A 139 -6.88 46.22 -20.13
C ARG A 139 -6.78 45.11 -19.07
N GLN A 140 -7.90 44.55 -18.63
CA GLN A 140 -7.93 43.46 -17.65
C GLN A 140 -7.17 42.22 -18.14
N LYS A 141 -7.25 41.89 -19.44
CA LYS A 141 -6.44 40.83 -20.06
C LYS A 141 -4.94 41.11 -20.02
N GLN A 142 -4.53 42.35 -20.28
CA GLN A 142 -3.12 42.76 -20.22
C GLN A 142 -2.60 42.63 -18.78
N VAL A 143 -3.37 43.12 -17.81
CA VAL A 143 -3.04 43.04 -16.39
C VAL A 143 -2.91 41.59 -15.94
N LEU A 144 -3.90 40.74 -16.24
CA LEU A 144 -3.84 39.33 -15.88
C LEU A 144 -2.62 38.62 -16.49
N LYS A 145 -2.24 38.96 -17.74
CA LYS A 145 -1.03 38.41 -18.37
C LYS A 145 0.27 38.86 -17.71
N ALA A 146 0.34 40.11 -17.24
CA ALA A 146 1.52 40.65 -16.61
C ALA A 146 1.70 40.14 -15.17
N VAL A 147 0.69 40.32 -14.32
CA VAL A 147 0.81 40.07 -12.88
C VAL A 147 0.12 38.80 -12.39
N GLY A 148 -0.72 38.15 -13.21
CA GLY A 148 -1.54 37.02 -12.76
C GLY A 148 -0.76 35.82 -12.26
N LYS A 149 0.35 35.47 -12.92
CA LYS A 149 1.24 34.37 -12.49
C LYS A 149 1.91 34.69 -11.16
N PHE A 150 2.40 35.91 -11.00
CA PHE A 150 3.00 36.40 -9.75
C PHE A 150 1.98 36.35 -8.60
N LEU A 151 0.80 36.94 -8.80
CA LEU A 151 -0.26 37.00 -7.78
C LEU A 151 -0.75 35.62 -7.35
N LYS A 152 -0.87 34.65 -8.27
CA LYS A 152 -1.30 33.28 -7.92
C LYS A 152 -0.28 32.48 -7.11
N ARG A 153 1.01 32.81 -7.18
CA ARG A 153 2.11 31.96 -6.68
C ARG A 153 2.93 32.58 -5.56
N THR A 154 2.69 33.85 -5.24
CA THR A 154 3.46 34.55 -4.21
C THR A 154 3.08 34.07 -2.80
N ASP A 155 4.09 33.83 -1.97
CA ASP A 155 3.98 33.53 -0.55
C ASP A 155 3.91 34.79 0.34
N LEU A 156 4.11 35.97 -0.25
CA LEU A 156 4.19 37.26 0.44
C LEU A 156 2.93 37.62 1.23
N LEU A 157 1.77 37.08 0.83
CA LEU A 157 0.50 37.23 1.54
C LEU A 157 0.56 36.58 2.93
N SER A 158 1.03 35.33 2.99
CA SER A 158 1.15 34.56 4.23
C SER A 158 2.18 35.17 5.19
N GLN A 159 3.23 35.80 4.65
CA GLN A 159 4.30 36.45 5.40
C GLN A 159 3.97 37.90 5.79
N ASN A 160 2.81 38.43 5.39
CA ASN A 160 2.43 39.83 5.59
C ASN A 160 3.47 40.84 5.04
N MET A 161 4.16 40.49 3.96
CA MET A 161 5.20 41.32 3.34
C MET A 161 4.60 42.32 2.33
N ASP A 162 3.69 43.17 2.81
CA ASP A 162 2.88 44.06 1.97
C ASP A 162 3.73 45.05 1.13
N THR A 163 4.90 45.47 1.64
CA THR A 163 5.85 46.33 0.89
C THR A 163 6.43 45.61 -0.33
N ALA A 164 6.95 44.40 -0.12
CA ALA A 164 7.56 43.61 -1.18
C ALA A 164 6.51 43.18 -2.22
N LEU A 165 5.28 42.93 -1.76
CA LEU A 165 4.14 42.67 -2.65
C LEU A 165 3.92 43.83 -3.62
N LEU A 166 3.88 45.07 -3.12
CA LEU A 166 3.69 46.26 -3.96
C LEU A 166 4.85 46.49 -4.92
N GLU A 167 6.10 46.38 -4.45
CA GLU A 167 7.29 46.56 -5.29
C GLU A 167 7.37 45.53 -6.42
N ASN A 168 7.16 44.25 -6.09
CA ASN A 168 7.16 43.17 -7.07
C ASN A 168 5.99 43.28 -8.04
N PHE A 169 4.79 43.68 -7.57
CA PHE A 169 3.65 43.94 -8.44
C PHE A 169 3.98 45.03 -9.47
N CYS A 170 4.56 46.15 -9.03
CA CYS A 170 4.97 47.23 -9.93
C CYS A 170 6.05 46.78 -10.92
N SER A 171 7.00 45.96 -10.48
CA SER A 171 8.05 45.39 -11.33
C SER A 171 7.48 44.49 -12.42
N GLU A 172 6.58 43.56 -12.06
CA GLU A 172 5.93 42.63 -13.00
C GLU A 172 4.99 43.36 -13.96
N LEU A 173 4.32 44.43 -13.51
CA LEU A 173 3.48 45.26 -14.40
C LEU A 173 4.34 46.02 -15.43
N GLY A 174 5.54 46.47 -15.06
CA GLY A 174 6.50 47.11 -15.97
C GLY A 174 6.08 48.49 -16.51
N GLU A 175 5.01 49.09 -15.95
CA GLU A 175 4.42 50.33 -16.46
C GLU A 175 4.81 51.55 -15.62
N LYS A 176 5.68 52.40 -16.16
CA LYS A 176 6.20 53.59 -15.44
C LYS A 176 5.18 54.72 -15.23
N LYS A 177 4.06 54.72 -15.95
CA LYS A 177 3.03 55.78 -15.92
C LYS A 177 1.74 55.37 -15.20
N SER A 178 1.66 54.13 -14.74
CA SER A 178 0.49 53.58 -14.08
C SER A 178 0.63 53.70 -12.58
N MET A 179 -0.48 53.89 -11.89
CA MET A 179 -0.55 53.86 -10.43
C MET A 179 -1.21 52.56 -9.98
N VAL A 180 -0.57 51.88 -9.04
CA VAL A 180 -1.05 50.61 -8.47
C VAL A 180 -1.54 50.90 -7.06
N PHE A 181 -2.74 50.41 -6.77
CA PHE A 181 -3.33 50.39 -5.45
C PHE A 181 -3.46 48.95 -5.01
N ILE A 182 -3.03 48.65 -3.78
CA ILE A 182 -3.30 47.38 -3.11
C ILE A 182 -4.03 47.71 -1.81
N PHE A 183 -5.19 47.11 -1.62
CA PHE A 183 -6.01 47.25 -0.43
C PHE A 183 -6.04 45.93 0.31
N LYS A 184 -5.57 45.92 1.55
CA LYS A 184 -5.66 44.78 2.45
C LYS A 184 -6.81 45.03 3.43
N LEU A 185 -7.68 44.05 3.60
CA LEU A 185 -8.80 44.09 4.54
C LEU A 185 -8.63 42.96 5.54
N ILE A 186 -8.63 43.29 6.83
CA ILE A 186 -8.48 42.33 7.93
C ILE A 186 -9.75 42.36 8.78
N HIS A 187 -10.41 41.22 8.93
CA HIS A 187 -11.58 41.11 9.82
C HIS A 187 -11.10 41.02 11.27
N ARG A 188 -11.41 42.04 12.09
CA ARG A 188 -10.87 42.15 13.45
C ARG A 188 -11.19 40.96 14.35
N ALA A 189 -12.47 40.59 14.42
CA ALA A 189 -12.91 39.46 15.24
C ALA A 189 -12.30 38.11 14.81
N ASN A 190 -12.30 37.83 13.50
CA ASN A 190 -11.73 36.59 12.97
C ASN A 190 -10.21 36.56 13.16
N SER A 191 -9.52 37.70 13.00
CA SER A 191 -8.08 37.79 13.28
C SER A 191 -7.77 37.46 14.74
N GLU A 192 -8.51 38.08 15.67
CA GLU A 192 -8.32 37.83 17.11
C GLU A 192 -8.52 36.35 17.46
N TYR A 193 -9.58 35.73 16.93
CA TYR A 193 -9.84 34.31 17.13
C TYR A 193 -8.78 33.41 16.49
N TYR A 194 -8.38 33.71 15.25
CA TYR A 194 -7.40 32.94 14.49
C TYR A 194 -6.02 32.96 15.16
N ASP A 195 -5.57 34.15 15.58
CA ASP A 195 -4.28 34.32 16.26
C ASP A 195 -4.28 33.62 17.62
N ALA A 196 -5.36 33.77 18.41
CA ALA A 196 -5.49 33.09 19.70
C ALA A 196 -5.46 31.56 19.55
N TYR A 197 -6.22 31.01 18.60
CA TYR A 197 -6.26 29.57 18.36
C TYR A 197 -4.91 29.04 17.85
N ARG A 198 -4.25 29.76 16.93
CA ARG A 198 -2.89 29.43 16.46
C ARG A 198 -1.91 29.34 17.61
N ASP A 199 -1.89 30.33 18.48
CA ASP A 199 -0.92 30.42 19.57
C ASP A 199 -1.12 29.31 20.62
N PHE A 200 -2.35 28.85 20.86
CA PHE A 200 -2.61 27.70 21.73
C PHE A 200 -2.26 26.38 21.03
N TYR A 201 -2.71 26.20 19.79
CA TYR A 201 -2.53 24.96 19.06
C TYR A 201 -1.05 24.67 18.77
N PHE A 202 -0.26 25.67 18.40
CA PHE A 202 1.18 25.50 18.11
C PHE A 202 2.00 25.10 19.34
N LYS A 203 1.51 25.35 20.57
CA LYS A 203 2.22 24.98 21.80
C LYS A 203 2.06 23.51 22.18
N LYS A 204 0.85 22.96 22.03
CA LYS A 204 0.48 21.65 22.61
C LYS A 204 -0.31 20.72 21.68
N ARG A 205 -0.63 21.15 20.45
CA ARG A 205 -1.49 20.43 19.47
C ARG A 205 -2.82 19.95 20.06
N GLY A 206 -3.35 20.75 20.98
CA GLY A 206 -4.59 20.50 21.70
C GLY A 206 -4.92 21.68 22.59
N LEU A 207 -6.20 21.84 22.91
CA LEU A 207 -6.68 22.89 23.81
C LEU A 207 -6.88 22.35 25.22
N THR A 208 -6.54 23.15 26.21
CA THR A 208 -6.96 22.93 27.60
C THR A 208 -8.34 23.53 27.84
N SER A 209 -9.06 23.08 28.88
CA SER A 209 -10.38 23.61 29.20
C SER A 209 -10.40 25.13 29.47
N GLN A 210 -9.29 25.70 29.92
CA GLN A 210 -9.17 27.17 30.09
C GLN A 210 -9.02 27.90 28.76
N GLU A 211 -8.27 27.34 27.81
CA GLU A 211 -8.08 27.89 26.47
C GLU A 211 -9.38 27.78 25.65
N GLU A 212 -10.14 26.69 25.80
CA GLU A 212 -11.47 26.53 25.20
C GLU A 212 -12.46 27.60 25.69
N LEU A 213 -12.49 27.87 27.00
CA LEU A 213 -13.33 28.92 27.59
C LEU A 213 -12.95 30.31 27.04
N PHE A 214 -11.65 30.58 26.91
CA PHE A 214 -11.17 31.85 26.35
C PHE A 214 -11.58 32.03 24.88
N LEU A 215 -11.45 30.99 24.06
CA LEU A 215 -11.91 31.03 22.66
C LEU A 215 -13.43 31.20 22.56
N HIS A 216 -14.19 30.55 23.44
CA HIS A 216 -15.65 30.70 23.50
C HIS A 216 -16.06 32.13 23.90
N GLU A 217 -15.30 32.79 24.76
CA GLU A 217 -15.51 34.20 25.11
C GLU A 217 -15.33 35.11 23.90
N ILE A 218 -14.27 34.92 23.10
CA ILE A 218 -14.03 35.67 21.85
C ILE A 218 -15.18 35.46 20.87
N VAL A 219 -15.60 34.21 20.66
CA VAL A 219 -16.72 33.86 19.78
C VAL A 219 -18.01 34.53 20.23
N SER A 220 -18.33 34.44 21.52
CA SER A 220 -19.57 35.00 22.09
C SER A 220 -19.59 36.53 22.01
N ARG A 221 -18.47 37.18 22.28
CA ARG A 221 -18.32 38.63 22.23
C ARG A 221 -18.46 39.18 20.82
N ASN A 222 -17.90 38.47 19.84
CA ASN A 222 -17.79 38.95 18.47
C ASN A 222 -18.84 38.35 17.51
N GLY A 223 -19.63 37.37 17.95
CA GLY A 223 -20.68 36.74 17.14
C GLY A 223 -20.14 35.92 15.95
N ILE A 224 -19.01 35.24 16.11
CA ILE A 224 -18.39 34.46 15.04
C ILE A 224 -19.22 33.19 14.81
N ASP A 225 -19.67 32.94 13.58
CA ASP A 225 -20.45 31.75 13.27
C ASP A 225 -19.62 30.46 13.35
N HIS A 226 -20.28 29.34 13.63
CA HIS A 226 -19.62 28.04 13.80
C HIS A 226 -18.86 27.60 12.55
N TYR A 227 -19.38 27.90 11.36
CA TYR A 227 -18.73 27.49 10.12
C TYR A 227 -17.39 28.21 9.91
N GLN A 228 -17.34 29.52 10.18
CA GLN A 228 -16.10 30.31 10.17
C GLN A 228 -15.10 29.84 11.24
N GLN A 229 -15.58 29.48 12.43
CA GLN A 229 -14.72 28.92 13.49
C GLN A 229 -14.02 27.64 13.01
N GLU A 230 -14.77 26.70 12.44
CA GLU A 230 -14.20 25.43 11.97
C GLU A 230 -13.22 25.64 10.81
N ARG A 231 -13.56 26.51 9.84
CA ARG A 231 -12.63 26.87 8.75
C ARG A 231 -11.32 27.44 9.26
N MET A 232 -11.37 28.36 10.23
CA MET A 232 -10.17 28.94 10.83
C MET A 232 -9.38 27.90 11.61
N LYS A 233 -10.04 27.02 12.38
CA LYS A 233 -9.36 25.94 13.13
C LYS A 233 -8.65 24.98 12.19
N ILE A 234 -9.34 24.49 11.17
CA ILE A 234 -8.80 23.54 10.18
C ILE A 234 -7.59 24.14 9.46
N ASP A 235 -7.67 25.41 9.03
CA ASP A 235 -6.55 26.10 8.40
C ASP A 235 -5.34 26.24 9.33
N VAL A 236 -5.55 26.65 10.58
CA VAL A 236 -4.47 26.73 11.59
C VAL A 236 -3.84 25.35 11.86
N MET A 237 -4.68 24.30 11.98
CA MET A 237 -4.20 22.94 12.20
C MET A 237 -3.31 22.47 11.04
N TYR A 238 -3.72 22.74 9.79
CA TYR A 238 -2.94 22.42 8.60
C TYR A 238 -1.62 23.18 8.56
N ARG A 239 -1.61 24.49 8.89
CA ARG A 239 -0.39 25.33 8.85
C ARG A 239 0.69 24.93 9.86
N HIS A 240 0.40 24.04 10.82
CA HIS A 240 1.41 23.50 11.70
C HIS A 240 2.45 22.70 10.89
N PRO A 241 3.78 22.95 11.02
CA PRO A 241 4.82 22.32 10.20
C PRO A 241 4.72 20.80 10.07
N ASP A 242 4.60 20.08 11.19
CA ASP A 242 4.48 18.63 11.20
C ASP A 242 3.20 18.11 10.53
N ASN A 243 2.09 18.84 10.65
CA ASN A 243 0.83 18.44 10.04
C ASN A 243 0.89 18.67 8.54
N LYS A 244 1.41 19.84 8.12
CA LYS A 244 1.52 20.24 6.73
C LYS A 244 2.25 19.20 5.89
N LEU A 245 3.37 18.67 6.38
CA LEU A 245 4.17 17.67 5.67
C LEU A 245 3.37 16.40 5.34
N VAL A 246 2.69 15.84 6.35
CA VAL A 246 1.92 14.60 6.20
C VAL A 246 0.66 14.82 5.35
N VAL A 247 0.02 15.98 5.52
CA VAL A 247 -1.22 16.32 4.82
C VAL A 247 -0.97 16.69 3.36
N ASP A 248 0.15 17.36 3.05
CA ASP A 248 0.56 17.64 1.67
C ASP A 248 0.89 16.33 0.94
N GLU A 249 1.58 15.38 1.57
CA GLU A 249 1.83 14.06 0.98
C GLU A 249 0.52 13.30 0.69
N TYR A 250 -0.43 13.31 1.63
CA TYR A 250 -1.74 12.71 1.44
C TYR A 250 -2.50 13.35 0.27
N ARG A 251 -2.49 14.68 0.19
CA ARG A 251 -3.10 15.44 -0.91
C ARG A 251 -2.48 15.06 -2.26
N ASP A 252 -1.15 14.98 -2.35
CA ASP A 252 -0.46 14.74 -3.62
C ASP A 252 -0.72 13.33 -4.16
N ILE A 253 -0.90 12.34 -3.27
CA ILE A 253 -1.33 10.98 -3.66
C ILE A 253 -2.76 11.01 -4.20
N LEU A 254 -3.68 11.70 -3.53
CA LEU A 254 -5.07 11.83 -3.99
C LEU A 254 -5.17 12.53 -5.35
N ILE A 255 -4.42 13.62 -5.55
CA ILE A 255 -4.42 14.36 -6.82
C ILE A 255 -3.93 13.45 -7.97
N ARG A 256 -2.81 12.73 -7.79
CA ARG A 256 -2.30 11.78 -8.79
C ARG A 256 -3.35 10.72 -9.15
N GLY A 257 -3.98 10.14 -8.13
CA GLY A 257 -5.03 9.14 -8.33
C GLY A 257 -6.28 9.66 -9.04
N ILE A 258 -6.58 10.95 -8.95
CA ILE A 258 -7.68 11.58 -9.70
C ILE A 258 -7.28 11.86 -11.15
N THR A 259 -6.05 12.33 -11.39
CA THR A 259 -5.53 12.56 -12.75
C THR A 259 -5.47 11.28 -13.56
N ASP A 260 -5.13 10.14 -12.93
CA ASP A 260 -5.01 8.84 -13.58
C ASP A 260 -6.34 8.04 -13.63
N ASP A 261 -7.45 8.61 -13.14
CA ASP A 261 -8.81 8.04 -13.09
C ASP A 261 -8.95 6.70 -12.32
N MET A 262 -7.87 6.21 -11.73
CA MET A 262 -7.76 5.02 -10.88
C MET A 262 -6.71 5.29 -9.80
N LEU A 263 -7.09 5.16 -8.53
CA LEU A 263 -6.11 5.00 -7.46
C LEU A 263 -5.66 3.53 -7.45
N ASP A 264 -4.35 3.30 -7.61
CA ASP A 264 -3.78 1.97 -7.49
C ASP A 264 -3.80 1.47 -6.03
N ALA A 265 -3.67 0.15 -5.84
CA ALA A 265 -3.64 -0.45 -4.51
C ALA A 265 -2.50 0.08 -3.62
N SER A 266 -1.40 0.54 -4.24
CA SER A 266 -0.26 1.20 -3.58
C SER A 266 -0.63 2.56 -2.98
N GLY A 267 -1.33 3.40 -3.75
CA GLY A 267 -1.88 4.68 -3.30
C GLY A 267 -2.79 4.51 -2.10
N HIS A 268 -3.67 3.49 -2.11
CA HIS A 268 -4.54 3.19 -0.97
C HIS A 268 -3.79 2.77 0.29
N ALA A 269 -2.80 1.88 0.16
CA ALA A 269 -1.99 1.48 1.29
C ALA A 269 -1.26 2.68 1.90
N ARG A 270 -0.69 3.58 1.08
CA ARG A 270 -0.04 4.81 1.53
C ARG A 270 -1.01 5.76 2.24
N LEU A 271 -2.21 6.01 1.71
CA LEU A 271 -3.22 6.86 2.34
C LEU A 271 -3.63 6.32 3.72
N ASN A 272 -3.91 5.02 3.84
CA ASN A 272 -4.26 4.39 5.12
C ASN A 272 -3.11 4.44 6.15
N ARG A 273 -1.86 4.38 5.68
CA ARG A 273 -0.68 4.51 6.54
C ARG A 273 -0.44 5.93 7.00
N LEU A 274 -0.63 6.94 6.14
CA LEU A 274 -0.59 8.34 6.55
C LEU A 274 -1.69 8.64 7.59
N ARG A 275 -2.88 8.05 7.44
CA ARG A 275 -3.93 8.04 8.48
C ARG A 275 -3.55 7.31 9.76
N THR A 276 -2.68 6.30 9.70
CA THR A 276 -2.19 5.60 10.90
C THR A 276 -1.07 6.38 11.58
N LEU A 277 -0.20 7.02 10.81
CA LEU A 277 0.87 7.91 11.28
C LEU A 277 0.30 9.17 11.92
N SER A 278 -0.81 9.70 11.39
CA SER A 278 -1.49 10.86 11.96
C SER A 278 -1.95 10.60 13.39
N ILE A 279 -2.49 9.41 13.68
CA ILE A 279 -2.87 8.99 15.04
C ILE A 279 -1.67 8.98 15.99
N ARG A 280 -0.51 8.50 15.53
CA ARG A 280 0.71 8.44 16.37
C ARG A 280 1.31 9.81 16.64
N ASN A 281 1.20 10.74 15.70
CA ASN A 281 1.76 12.08 15.77
C ASN A 281 0.74 13.14 16.24
N ASN A 282 -0.44 12.73 16.72
CA ASN A 282 -1.55 13.60 17.12
C ASN A 282 -1.94 14.63 16.04
N ILE A 283 -1.92 14.22 14.78
CA ILE A 283 -2.39 15.04 13.65
C ILE A 283 -3.91 14.87 13.55
N PRO A 284 -4.71 15.95 13.51
CA PRO A 284 -6.17 15.86 13.49
C PRO A 284 -6.69 15.13 12.25
N ILE A 285 -7.56 14.13 12.46
CA ILE A 285 -8.12 13.31 11.37
C ILE A 285 -8.98 14.13 10.40
N VAL A 286 -9.59 15.21 10.91
CA VAL A 286 -10.41 16.17 10.15
C VAL A 286 -9.66 16.72 8.93
N LEU A 287 -8.33 16.86 8.99
CA LEU A 287 -7.54 17.34 7.85
C LEU A 287 -7.59 16.37 6.65
N PHE A 288 -7.62 15.06 6.92
CA PHE A 288 -7.69 14.03 5.89
C PHE A 288 -9.11 13.88 5.37
N ASP A 289 -10.10 13.86 6.27
CA ASP A 289 -11.51 13.80 5.89
C ASP A 289 -11.90 14.99 5.00
N THR A 290 -11.37 16.18 5.30
CA THR A 290 -11.58 17.38 4.47
C THR A 290 -10.98 17.22 3.07
N LEU A 291 -9.83 16.54 2.92
CA LEU A 291 -9.25 16.27 1.60
C LEU A 291 -10.06 15.23 0.83
N ASP A 292 -10.49 14.16 1.51
CA ASP A 292 -11.32 13.13 0.91
C ASP A 292 -12.66 13.72 0.43
N ASP A 293 -13.30 14.56 1.24
CA ASP A 293 -14.54 15.26 0.86
C ASP A 293 -14.34 16.20 -0.32
N LEU A 294 -13.20 16.90 -0.41
CA LEU A 294 -12.92 17.83 -1.50
C LEU A 294 -12.56 17.12 -2.81
N LEU A 295 -11.81 16.02 -2.73
CA LEU A 295 -11.16 15.39 -3.87
C LEU A 295 -11.90 14.13 -4.34
N LEU A 296 -12.41 13.31 -3.42
CA LEU A 296 -13.03 12.04 -3.78
C LEU A 296 -14.51 12.20 -4.13
N LYS A 297 -15.22 13.21 -3.57
CA LYS A 297 -16.62 13.69 -3.77
C LYS A 297 -17.76 12.69 -4.08
N ASP A 298 -17.54 11.60 -4.83
CA ASP A 298 -18.43 10.45 -5.09
C ASP A 298 -17.71 9.21 -5.70
N LYS A 299 -16.38 9.24 -5.93
CA LYS A 299 -15.61 8.09 -6.46
C LYS A 299 -15.33 7.10 -5.34
N LYS A 300 -16.14 6.04 -5.25
CA LYS A 300 -15.76 4.84 -4.50
C LYS A 300 -14.55 4.21 -5.20
N VAL A 301 -13.42 4.36 -4.55
CA VAL A 301 -12.24 3.54 -4.73
C VAL A 301 -12.65 2.08 -4.94
N LEU A 302 -12.30 1.54 -6.10
CA LEU A 302 -12.36 0.10 -6.33
C LEU A 302 -11.23 -0.51 -5.49
N GLU A 303 -11.57 -1.04 -4.32
CA GLU A 303 -10.67 -1.99 -3.67
C GLU A 303 -10.48 -3.16 -4.63
N VAL A 304 -9.32 -3.19 -5.29
CA VAL A 304 -8.89 -4.42 -5.95
C VAL A 304 -8.82 -5.46 -4.83
N GLU A 305 -9.56 -6.56 -4.96
CA GLU A 305 -9.50 -7.73 -4.09
C GLU A 305 -8.11 -8.38 -4.21
N GLU A 306 -7.08 -7.70 -3.71
CA GLU A 306 -5.75 -8.26 -3.52
C GLU A 306 -5.78 -9.03 -2.20
N GLN A 307 -5.23 -10.24 -2.22
CA GLN A 307 -5.21 -11.13 -1.05
C GLN A 307 -4.40 -10.49 0.09
N GLU A 308 -4.81 -10.72 1.34
CA GLU A 308 -4.29 -10.01 2.51
C GLU A 308 -2.76 -10.12 2.65
N TYR A 309 -2.16 -11.27 2.31
CA TYR A 309 -0.71 -11.46 2.35
C TYR A 309 0.06 -10.67 1.28
N LEU A 310 -0.54 -10.42 0.10
CA LEU A 310 0.06 -9.59 -0.95
C LEU A 310 0.03 -8.13 -0.55
N LYS A 311 -1.11 -7.68 0.02
CA LYS A 311 -1.25 -6.32 0.57
C LYS A 311 -0.19 -6.06 1.64
N GLU A 312 -0.02 -6.97 2.59
CA GLU A 312 0.99 -6.85 3.66
C GLU A 312 2.42 -6.85 3.12
N SER A 313 2.72 -7.71 2.13
CA SER A 313 4.06 -7.81 1.52
C SER A 313 4.45 -6.56 0.75
N ARG A 314 3.53 -6.05 -0.08
CA ARG A 314 3.71 -4.79 -0.82
C ARG A 314 3.91 -3.63 0.16
N ALA A 315 3.12 -3.61 1.23
CA ALA A 315 3.26 -2.67 2.31
C ALA A 315 4.68 -2.65 2.91
N ILE A 316 5.24 -3.80 3.29
CA ILE A 316 6.57 -3.88 3.91
C ILE A 316 7.65 -3.40 2.93
N LEU A 317 7.59 -3.84 1.67
CA LEU A 317 8.59 -3.53 0.66
C LEU A 317 8.53 -2.05 0.21
N GLU A 318 7.35 -1.45 0.17
CA GLU A 318 7.20 -0.04 -0.20
C GLU A 318 7.76 0.94 0.85
N ASN A 319 8.01 0.48 2.08
CA ASN A 319 8.67 1.29 3.12
C ASN A 319 10.11 1.70 2.73
N LEU A 320 10.70 1.00 1.76
CA LEU A 320 12.04 1.28 1.24
C LEU A 320 12.10 2.60 0.43
N PHE A 321 10.97 3.09 -0.09
CA PHE A 321 10.91 4.23 -1.03
C PHE A 321 10.48 5.57 -0.41
N PHE A 322 10.46 5.69 0.92
CA PHE A 322 10.18 6.98 1.53
C PHE A 322 11.27 8.00 1.20
N LYS A 323 10.86 9.18 0.72
CA LYS A 323 11.76 10.28 0.31
C LYS A 323 12.54 10.89 1.48
N ASP A 324 12.06 10.73 2.72
CA ASP A 324 12.72 11.25 3.91
C ASP A 324 13.55 10.15 4.62
N PRO A 325 14.88 10.31 4.77
CA PRO A 325 15.76 9.37 5.47
C PRO A 325 15.35 9.11 6.93
N SER A 326 14.63 10.05 7.56
CA SER A 326 14.15 9.91 8.95
C SER A 326 12.93 9.01 9.09
N LEU A 327 12.17 8.81 7.99
CA LEU A 327 11.01 7.93 7.89
C LEU A 327 11.36 6.56 7.29
N LYS A 328 12.56 6.40 6.73
CA LYS A 328 13.14 5.09 6.38
C LYS A 328 13.32 4.28 7.66
N GLN A 329 12.26 3.61 8.12
CA GLN A 329 12.42 2.54 9.09
C GLN A 329 13.11 1.39 8.37
N HIS A 330 14.37 1.13 8.75
CA HIS A 330 15.06 -0.09 8.36
C HIS A 330 14.13 -1.28 8.61
N ILE A 331 13.97 -2.14 7.60
CA ILE A 331 13.16 -3.34 7.70
C ILE A 331 13.64 -4.16 8.90
N ILE A 332 12.76 -4.30 9.91
CA ILE A 332 13.09 -5.04 11.12
C ILE A 332 13.00 -6.53 10.86
N LYS A 333 13.62 -7.34 11.72
CA LYS A 333 13.61 -8.81 11.58
C LYS A 333 12.20 -9.38 11.47
N GLU A 334 11.23 -8.80 12.19
CA GLU A 334 9.82 -9.22 12.14
C GLU A 334 9.18 -9.02 10.76
N ASP A 335 9.58 -7.98 10.03
CA ASP A 335 9.08 -7.70 8.68
C ASP A 335 9.61 -8.73 7.68
N ILE A 336 10.88 -9.12 7.80
CA ILE A 336 11.48 -10.20 7.00
C ILE A 336 10.76 -11.53 7.27
N VAL A 337 10.40 -11.81 8.52
CA VAL A 337 9.62 -13.02 8.90
C VAL A 337 8.26 -13.02 8.21
N ARG A 338 7.54 -11.89 8.21
CA ARG A 338 6.25 -11.75 7.53
C ARG A 338 6.37 -11.95 6.02
N LEU A 339 7.38 -11.36 5.40
CA LEU A 339 7.66 -11.52 3.97
C LEU A 339 7.95 -12.98 3.60
N ILE A 340 8.72 -13.71 4.42
CA ILE A 340 8.99 -15.14 4.20
C ILE A 340 7.69 -15.96 4.29
N ARG A 341 6.83 -15.67 5.28
CA ARG A 341 5.53 -16.35 5.40
C ARG A 341 4.63 -16.05 4.21
N ALA A 342 4.60 -14.81 3.73
CA ALA A 342 3.84 -14.45 2.55
C ALA A 342 4.36 -15.13 1.28
N LYS A 343 5.69 -15.22 1.08
CA LYS A 343 6.29 -16.02 0.00
C LYS A 343 5.87 -17.48 0.08
N HIS A 344 5.84 -18.05 1.29
CA HIS A 344 5.42 -19.42 1.49
C HIS A 344 3.93 -19.67 1.19
N ILE A 345 3.05 -18.73 1.54
CA ILE A 345 1.64 -18.79 1.18
C ILE A 345 1.47 -18.71 -0.34
N ALA A 346 2.15 -17.77 -1.00
CA ALA A 346 2.11 -17.64 -2.46
C ALA A 346 2.57 -18.92 -3.17
N TYR A 347 3.68 -19.52 -2.70
CA TYR A 347 4.17 -20.80 -3.20
C TYR A 347 3.13 -21.92 -3.04
N SER A 348 2.52 -22.02 -1.85
CA SER A 348 1.53 -23.07 -1.54
C SER A 348 0.25 -22.94 -2.38
N GLN A 349 -0.11 -21.71 -2.75
CA GLN A 349 -1.28 -21.42 -3.58
C GLN A 349 -0.98 -21.40 -5.09
N ASN A 350 0.28 -21.62 -5.51
CA ASN A 350 0.76 -21.39 -6.87
C ASN A 350 0.44 -19.98 -7.40
N ASP A 351 0.39 -18.99 -6.50
CA ASP A 351 0.13 -17.61 -6.86
C ASP A 351 1.41 -16.93 -7.35
N ARG A 352 1.31 -16.25 -8.49
CA ARG A 352 2.40 -15.45 -9.09
C ARG A 352 2.37 -13.99 -8.64
N GLY A 353 1.36 -13.57 -7.88
CA GLY A 353 1.20 -12.20 -7.41
C GLY A 353 2.39 -11.72 -6.57
N PHE A 354 2.96 -12.58 -5.73
CA PHE A 354 4.10 -12.21 -4.89
C PHE A 354 5.37 -11.89 -5.71
N GLU A 355 5.66 -12.68 -6.75
CA GLU A 355 6.78 -12.43 -7.66
C GLU A 355 6.57 -11.15 -8.49
N GLN A 356 5.31 -10.87 -8.87
CA GLN A 356 4.98 -9.62 -9.56
C GLN A 356 5.25 -8.40 -8.67
N VAL A 357 4.87 -8.46 -7.38
CA VAL A 357 5.19 -7.41 -6.40
C VAL A 357 6.70 -7.20 -6.30
N LEU A 358 7.50 -8.27 -6.21
CA LEU A 358 8.96 -8.16 -6.15
C LEU A 358 9.55 -7.52 -7.42
N LEU A 359 9.03 -7.85 -8.60
CA LEU A 359 9.48 -7.26 -9.86
C LEU A 359 9.14 -5.76 -9.95
N ASP A 360 7.94 -5.37 -9.53
CA ASP A 360 7.50 -3.98 -9.55
C ASP A 360 8.34 -3.13 -8.58
N ILE A 361 8.61 -3.66 -7.38
CA ILE A 361 9.49 -3.05 -6.38
C ILE A 361 10.93 -2.98 -6.89
N GLY A 362 11.44 -4.02 -7.55
CA GLY A 362 12.78 -4.02 -8.13
C GLY A 362 12.96 -2.93 -9.19
N LYS A 363 11.96 -2.73 -10.06
CA LYS A 363 11.96 -1.61 -11.03
C LYS A 363 11.96 -0.26 -10.34
N ALA A 364 11.14 -0.09 -9.30
CA ALA A 364 11.09 1.14 -8.53
C ALA A 364 12.43 1.44 -7.83
N CYS A 365 13.15 0.41 -7.34
CA CYS A 365 14.51 0.55 -6.79
C CYS A 365 15.50 1.03 -7.86
N ASP A 366 15.48 0.41 -9.04
CA ASP A 366 16.35 0.78 -10.16
C ASP A 366 16.09 2.21 -10.65
N GLU A 367 14.83 2.64 -10.70
CA GLU A 367 14.44 4.01 -11.05
C GLU A 367 14.91 5.01 -9.99
N LEU A 368 14.65 4.74 -8.71
CA LEU A 368 15.03 5.61 -7.60
C LEU A 368 16.56 5.76 -7.49
N SER A 369 17.33 4.68 -7.64
CA SER A 369 18.79 4.74 -7.60
C SER A 369 19.39 5.51 -8.79
N ARG A 370 18.73 5.49 -9.95
CA ARG A 370 19.14 6.32 -11.11
C ARG A 370 18.82 7.80 -10.93
N GLU A 371 17.70 8.12 -10.29
CA GLU A 371 17.26 9.51 -10.10
C GLU A 371 17.96 10.21 -8.92
N THR A 372 18.28 9.47 -7.85
CA THR A 372 18.69 10.04 -6.56
C THR A 372 20.14 9.72 -6.16
N ASP A 373 20.84 8.87 -6.91
CA ASP A 373 22.20 8.35 -6.62
C ASP A 373 22.34 7.71 -5.21
N ASP A 374 21.20 7.29 -4.63
CA ASP A 374 21.10 6.61 -3.33
C ASP A 374 21.06 5.09 -3.53
N PHE A 375 22.17 4.44 -3.25
CA PHE A 375 22.32 2.97 -3.35
C PHE A 375 21.88 2.23 -2.09
N GLY A 376 21.58 2.91 -0.98
CA GLY A 376 21.24 2.25 0.28
C GLY A 376 19.93 1.45 0.19
N VAL A 377 18.95 1.96 -0.56
CA VAL A 377 17.67 1.28 -0.81
C VAL A 377 17.87 -0.02 -1.59
N PHE A 378 18.78 -0.01 -2.57
CA PHE A 378 19.10 -1.18 -3.37
C PHE A 378 19.84 -2.25 -2.55
N GLU A 379 20.74 -1.85 -1.65
CA GLU A 379 21.43 -2.77 -0.74
C GLU A 379 20.47 -3.46 0.24
N GLU A 380 19.52 -2.70 0.82
CA GLU A 380 18.49 -3.27 1.69
C GLU A 380 17.58 -4.24 0.93
N PHE A 381 17.13 -3.88 -0.27
CA PHE A 381 16.35 -4.78 -1.11
C PHE A 381 17.14 -6.05 -1.50
N SER A 382 18.42 -5.92 -1.84
CA SER A 382 19.30 -7.05 -2.14
C SER A 382 19.48 -7.99 -0.94
N SER A 383 19.52 -7.44 0.27
CA SER A 383 19.53 -8.23 1.51
C SER A 383 18.26 -9.07 1.67
N ILE A 384 17.09 -8.50 1.37
CA ILE A 384 15.81 -9.23 1.38
C ILE A 384 15.80 -10.34 0.31
N ILE A 385 16.24 -10.05 -0.91
CA ILE A 385 16.34 -11.05 -1.99
C ILE A 385 17.21 -12.22 -1.53
N THR A 386 18.31 -11.95 -0.83
CA THR A 386 19.18 -13.00 -0.29
C THR A 386 18.43 -13.96 0.65
N TYR A 387 17.48 -13.47 1.44
CA TYR A 387 16.63 -14.34 2.27
C TYR A 387 15.64 -15.17 1.43
N PHE A 388 15.12 -14.60 0.33
CA PHE A 388 14.25 -15.32 -0.60
C PHE A 388 14.98 -16.41 -1.39
N ASP A 389 16.24 -16.18 -1.79
CA ASP A 389 17.09 -17.19 -2.42
C ASP A 389 17.40 -18.34 -1.45
N ARG A 390 17.67 -18.00 -0.18
CA ARG A 390 17.84 -19.01 0.88
C ARG A 390 16.57 -19.82 1.09
N TYR A 391 15.41 -19.18 1.05
CA TYR A 391 14.12 -19.86 1.14
C TYR A 391 13.95 -20.86 -0.01
N ASP A 392 14.20 -20.44 -1.26
CA ASP A 392 14.04 -21.31 -2.43
C ASP A 392 15.00 -22.50 -2.39
N ASN A 393 16.24 -22.27 -1.92
CA ASN A 393 17.22 -23.34 -1.75
C ASN A 393 16.78 -24.37 -0.69
N VAL A 394 16.33 -23.92 0.49
CA VAL A 394 15.84 -24.83 1.54
C VAL A 394 14.60 -25.59 1.08
N GLN A 395 13.65 -24.90 0.44
CA GLN A 395 12.44 -25.51 -0.07
C GLN A 395 12.74 -26.56 -1.15
N ALA A 396 13.66 -26.26 -2.07
CA ALA A 396 14.10 -27.20 -3.10
C ALA A 396 14.76 -28.44 -2.50
N LEU A 397 15.72 -28.26 -1.57
CA LEU A 397 16.44 -29.37 -0.93
C LEU A 397 15.51 -30.28 -0.12
N LEU A 398 14.60 -29.70 0.68
CA LEU A 398 13.69 -30.47 1.51
C LEU A 398 12.60 -31.17 0.68
N SER A 399 12.08 -30.52 -0.36
CA SER A 399 11.12 -31.13 -1.28
C SER A 399 11.75 -32.29 -2.05
N GLN A 400 12.95 -32.08 -2.57
CA GLN A 400 13.75 -33.12 -3.21
C GLN A 400 13.93 -34.34 -2.30
N LEU A 401 14.38 -34.13 -1.07
CA LEU A 401 14.55 -35.20 -0.08
C LEU A 401 13.24 -35.93 0.26
N SER A 402 12.13 -35.20 0.28
CA SER A 402 10.83 -35.70 0.72
C SER A 402 10.10 -36.52 -0.35
N PHE A 403 10.26 -36.18 -1.63
CA PHE A 403 9.50 -36.77 -2.73
C PHE A 403 10.34 -37.63 -3.69
N MET A 404 11.64 -37.39 -3.84
CA MET A 404 12.46 -38.09 -4.83
C MET A 404 13.19 -39.29 -4.22
N LYS A 405 13.07 -40.44 -4.90
CA LYS A 405 13.54 -41.75 -4.40
C LYS A 405 15.06 -41.95 -4.43
N ASN A 406 15.78 -41.28 -5.35
CA ASN A 406 17.20 -41.56 -5.65
C ASN A 406 18.11 -40.33 -5.54
N ILE A 407 17.87 -39.45 -4.57
CA ILE A 407 18.76 -38.28 -4.39
C ILE A 407 19.94 -38.63 -3.51
N GLU A 408 21.14 -38.43 -4.04
CA GLU A 408 22.37 -38.38 -3.26
C GLU A 408 22.38 -37.09 -2.42
N PHE A 409 21.90 -37.18 -1.19
CA PHE A 409 22.01 -36.07 -0.25
C PHE A 409 23.46 -35.98 0.28
N ARG A 410 24.21 -34.98 -0.17
CA ARG A 410 25.65 -34.83 0.12
C ARG A 410 25.92 -33.98 1.36
N GLU A 411 27.16 -34.03 1.84
CA GLU A 411 27.61 -33.21 2.97
C GLU A 411 27.48 -31.71 2.71
N GLU A 412 27.68 -31.29 1.46
CA GLU A 412 27.50 -29.91 1.02
C GLU A 412 26.03 -29.46 1.17
N SER A 413 25.07 -30.31 0.82
CA SER A 413 23.63 -30.04 0.96
C SER A 413 23.23 -29.92 2.44
N LEU A 414 23.74 -30.80 3.30
CA LEU A 414 23.52 -30.73 4.75
C LEU A 414 24.14 -29.46 5.35
N ARG A 415 25.35 -29.10 4.93
CA ARG A 415 26.04 -27.88 5.38
C ARG A 415 25.31 -26.62 4.95
N SER A 416 24.82 -26.57 3.71
CA SER A 416 23.96 -25.50 3.19
C SER A 416 22.70 -25.36 4.04
N LEU A 417 22.01 -26.47 4.33
CA LEU A 417 20.79 -26.48 5.14
C LEU A 417 21.04 -25.99 6.58
N VAL A 418 22.12 -26.45 7.24
CA VAL A 418 22.51 -25.98 8.57
C VAL A 418 22.84 -24.49 8.57
N GLY A 419 23.54 -24.02 7.52
CA GLY A 419 23.85 -22.60 7.34
C GLY A 419 22.60 -21.74 7.19
N ASN A 420 21.68 -22.14 6.31
CA ASN A 420 20.42 -21.44 6.09
C ASN A 420 19.51 -21.47 7.33
N LYS A 421 19.42 -22.61 8.03
CA LYS A 421 18.68 -22.70 9.29
C LYS A 421 19.21 -21.71 10.32
N LYS A 422 20.53 -21.58 10.48
CA LYS A 422 21.12 -20.60 11.41
C LYS A 422 20.72 -19.16 11.09
N GLU A 423 20.63 -18.79 9.81
CA GLU A 423 20.19 -17.45 9.42
C GLU A 423 18.68 -17.25 9.67
N PHE A 424 17.84 -18.27 9.45
CA PHE A 424 16.42 -18.19 9.81
C PHE A 424 16.19 -18.17 11.33
N ASP A 425 16.94 -18.96 12.10
CA ASP A 425 16.87 -18.98 13.57
C ASP A 425 17.26 -17.61 14.19
N ARG A 426 18.09 -16.81 13.51
CA ARG A 426 18.44 -15.43 13.92
C ARG A 426 17.30 -14.43 13.74
N LEU A 427 16.34 -14.75 12.85
CA LEU A 427 15.13 -13.97 12.63
C LEU A 427 14.05 -14.40 13.62
N ASP A 428 13.71 -15.68 13.62
CA ASP A 428 12.74 -16.30 14.53
C ASP A 428 13.05 -17.81 14.63
N SER A 429 13.25 -18.31 15.86
CA SER A 429 13.59 -19.70 16.15
C SER A 429 12.55 -20.73 15.72
N GLU A 430 11.28 -20.33 15.54
CA GLU A 430 10.21 -21.22 15.08
C GLU A 430 9.95 -21.14 13.57
N LEU A 431 10.54 -20.17 12.88
CA LEU A 431 10.27 -19.93 11.45
C LEU A 431 10.62 -21.16 10.60
N PHE A 432 11.81 -21.74 10.81
CA PHE A 432 12.28 -22.87 10.02
C PHE A 432 11.34 -24.09 10.15
N ARG A 433 10.89 -24.37 11.37
CA ARG A 433 10.02 -25.50 11.67
C ARG A 433 8.59 -25.28 11.17
N SER A 434 8.05 -24.08 11.36
CA SER A 434 6.68 -23.75 10.96
C SER A 434 6.52 -23.72 9.45
N VAL A 435 7.44 -23.04 8.75
CA VAL A 435 7.35 -22.83 7.30
C VAL A 435 7.75 -24.06 6.51
N PHE A 436 8.90 -24.68 6.81
CA PHE A 436 9.41 -25.76 5.97
C PHE A 436 8.99 -27.15 6.44
N ILE A 437 9.10 -27.44 7.74
CA ILE A 437 8.91 -28.81 8.25
C ILE A 437 7.44 -29.14 8.43
N THR A 438 6.66 -28.24 9.02
CA THR A 438 5.26 -28.53 9.37
C THR A 438 4.40 -28.69 8.12
N ASP A 439 4.57 -27.83 7.13
CA ASP A 439 3.83 -27.89 5.87
C ASP A 439 4.16 -29.17 5.07
N LEU A 440 5.45 -29.48 4.88
CA LEU A 440 5.87 -30.73 4.21
C LEU A 440 5.39 -31.99 4.94
N MET A 441 5.33 -31.98 6.28
CA MET A 441 4.82 -33.10 7.07
C MET A 441 3.30 -33.29 6.95
N ASN A 442 2.57 -32.17 6.77
CA ASN A 442 1.12 -32.14 6.58
C ASN A 442 0.70 -32.44 5.14
N ASN A 443 1.62 -32.33 4.18
CA ASN A 443 1.35 -32.66 2.78
C ASN A 443 0.87 -34.12 2.65
N LYS A 444 -0.27 -34.33 1.99
CA LYS A 444 -0.90 -35.65 1.81
C LYS A 444 -0.10 -36.61 0.92
N TYR A 445 0.84 -36.10 0.13
CA TYR A 445 1.57 -36.86 -0.88
C TYR A 445 3.01 -37.26 -0.49
N ILE A 446 3.49 -36.79 0.66
CA ILE A 446 4.84 -37.16 1.12
C ILE A 446 4.88 -38.66 1.49
N THR A 447 5.93 -39.36 1.05
CA THR A 447 6.05 -40.79 1.29
C THR A 447 6.39 -41.08 2.76
N ALA A 448 6.10 -42.29 3.23
CA ALA A 448 6.44 -42.72 4.59
C ALA A 448 7.97 -42.65 4.84
N TYR A 449 8.77 -42.98 3.83
CA TYR A 449 10.23 -42.81 3.89
C TYR A 449 10.64 -41.34 3.79
N GLY A 450 9.95 -40.51 3.01
CA GLY A 450 10.12 -39.05 2.99
C GLY A 450 9.91 -38.39 4.36
N LYS A 451 8.81 -38.75 5.08
CA LYS A 451 8.57 -38.29 6.46
C LYS A 451 9.68 -38.71 7.42
N ARG A 452 10.22 -39.92 7.26
CA ARG A 452 11.34 -40.42 8.09
C ARG A 452 12.63 -39.66 7.78
N LYS A 453 12.95 -39.44 6.50
CA LYS A 453 14.12 -38.65 6.07
C LYS A 453 14.03 -37.23 6.59
N LEU A 454 12.88 -36.58 6.49
CA LEU A 454 12.66 -35.21 6.97
C LEU A 454 12.84 -35.09 8.49
N LYS A 455 12.29 -36.05 9.27
CA LYS A 455 12.51 -36.10 10.73
C LYS A 455 13.98 -36.32 11.08
N LEU A 456 14.66 -37.19 10.34
CA LEU A 456 16.06 -37.50 10.57
C LEU A 456 16.95 -36.30 10.25
N VAL A 457 16.67 -35.58 9.16
CA VAL A 457 17.36 -34.32 8.84
C VAL A 457 17.07 -33.26 9.87
N ASN A 458 15.81 -33.02 10.26
CA ASN A 458 15.50 -31.99 11.25
C ASN A 458 16.21 -32.25 12.58
N LYS A 459 16.15 -33.48 13.09
CA LYS A 459 16.87 -33.88 14.31
C LYS A 459 18.39 -33.83 14.14
N GLY A 460 18.90 -34.29 12.99
CA GLY A 460 20.32 -34.26 12.69
C GLY A 460 20.88 -32.83 12.63
N VAL A 461 20.12 -31.90 12.06
CA VAL A 461 20.47 -30.48 11.97
C VAL A 461 20.47 -29.82 13.35
N GLU A 462 19.48 -30.12 14.20
CA GLU A 462 19.45 -29.67 15.60
C GLU A 462 20.65 -30.23 16.39
N ASN A 463 20.94 -31.53 16.26
CA ASN A 463 22.07 -32.18 16.92
C ASN A 463 23.42 -31.61 16.46
N ILE A 464 23.57 -31.28 15.17
CA ILE A 464 24.78 -30.63 14.63
C ILE A 464 24.93 -29.20 15.18
N GLN A 465 23.84 -28.45 15.31
CA GLN A 465 23.88 -27.11 15.91
C GLN A 465 24.27 -27.16 17.41
N ASN A 466 23.84 -28.19 18.13
CA ASN A 466 24.16 -28.40 19.55
C ASN A 466 25.54 -29.06 19.78
N GLY A 467 26.23 -29.48 18.72
CA GLY A 467 27.53 -30.16 18.81
C GLY A 467 27.46 -31.63 19.24
N GLU A 468 26.28 -32.24 19.18
CA GLU A 468 26.01 -33.62 19.61
C GLU A 468 26.24 -34.67 18.50
N ALA A 469 26.27 -34.25 17.23
CA ALA A 469 26.50 -35.12 16.07
C ALA A 469 27.39 -34.44 15.02
N SER A 470 28.15 -35.23 14.25
CA SER A 470 28.89 -34.73 13.10
C SER A 470 28.07 -34.79 11.81
N TYR A 471 28.45 -34.00 10.80
CA TYR A 471 27.83 -34.08 9.47
C TYR A 471 27.90 -35.49 8.86
N LYS A 472 28.96 -36.25 9.16
CA LYS A 472 29.14 -37.63 8.66
C LYS A 472 28.15 -38.60 9.29
N ASP A 473 27.82 -38.42 10.57
CA ASP A 473 26.91 -39.32 11.28
C ASP A 473 25.48 -39.21 10.71
N VAL A 474 25.00 -37.97 10.50
CA VAL A 474 23.66 -37.72 9.94
C VAL A 474 23.56 -38.23 8.50
N ILE A 475 24.63 -38.14 7.72
CA ILE A 475 24.65 -38.66 6.34
C ILE A 475 24.69 -40.18 6.32
N ALA A 476 25.47 -40.80 7.21
CA ALA A 476 25.48 -42.25 7.33
C ALA A 476 24.08 -42.78 7.69
N ASP A 477 23.38 -42.10 8.60
CA ASP A 477 22.01 -42.42 8.98
C ASP A 477 21.01 -42.22 7.81
N LEU A 478 21.17 -41.16 7.01
CA LEU A 478 20.38 -40.95 5.79
C LEU A 478 20.65 -41.98 4.70
N MET A 479 21.92 -42.36 4.50
CA MET A 479 22.31 -43.41 3.56
C MET A 479 21.72 -44.74 3.98
N ALA A 480 21.83 -45.11 5.27
CA ALA A 480 21.22 -46.33 5.79
C ALA A 480 19.70 -46.36 5.57
N LEU A 481 19.00 -45.23 5.74
CA LEU A 481 17.57 -45.12 5.47
C LEU A 481 17.24 -45.20 3.97
N THR A 482 18.09 -44.63 3.11
CA THR A 482 17.92 -44.67 1.65
C THR A 482 18.20 -46.08 1.11
N ASP A 483 19.18 -46.77 1.66
CA ASP A 483 19.45 -48.18 1.36
C ASP A 483 18.29 -49.06 1.84
N GLU A 484 17.73 -48.81 3.03
CA GLU A 484 16.52 -49.50 3.50
C GLU A 484 15.33 -49.26 2.56
N GLU A 485 15.13 -48.04 2.08
CA GLU A 485 14.07 -47.70 1.10
C GLU A 485 14.28 -48.44 -0.22
N LYS A 486 15.51 -48.49 -0.73
CA LYS A 486 15.83 -49.22 -1.97
C LYS A 486 15.54 -50.71 -1.82
N ILE A 487 16.00 -51.33 -0.73
CA ILE A 487 15.74 -52.75 -0.43
C ILE A 487 14.23 -52.99 -0.27
N TYR A 488 13.49 -52.07 0.36
CA TYR A 488 12.04 -52.17 0.51
C TYR A 488 11.34 -52.26 -0.85
N PHE A 489 11.63 -51.35 -1.78
CA PHE A 489 10.99 -51.34 -3.10
C PHE A 489 11.40 -52.54 -3.97
N GLU A 490 12.66 -52.97 -3.93
CA GLU A 490 13.12 -54.16 -4.65
C GLU A 490 12.45 -55.44 -4.11
N THR A 491 12.33 -55.55 -2.78
CA THR A 491 11.61 -56.65 -2.12
C THR A 491 10.11 -56.62 -2.43
N HIS A 492 9.50 -55.43 -2.45
CA HIS A 492 8.10 -55.23 -2.79
C HIS A 492 7.80 -55.69 -4.21
N ALA A 493 8.60 -55.26 -5.19
CA ALA A 493 8.44 -55.66 -6.59
C ALA A 493 8.56 -57.19 -6.77
N ALA A 494 9.61 -57.80 -6.20
CA ALA A 494 9.83 -59.25 -6.28
C ALA A 494 8.70 -60.05 -5.60
N LEU A 495 8.22 -59.58 -4.45
CA LEU A 495 7.14 -60.24 -3.72
C LEU A 495 5.78 -60.06 -4.43
N LYS A 496 5.50 -58.90 -5.03
CA LYS A 496 4.28 -58.65 -5.83
C LYS A 496 4.21 -59.58 -7.04
N GLU A 497 5.32 -59.80 -7.75
CA GLU A 497 5.41 -60.74 -8.87
C GLU A 497 5.16 -62.20 -8.45
N ARG A 498 5.74 -62.61 -7.31
CA ARG A 498 5.51 -63.95 -6.76
C ARG A 498 4.10 -64.15 -6.21
N MET A 499 3.50 -63.12 -5.61
CA MET A 499 2.11 -63.17 -5.14
C MET A 499 1.15 -63.37 -6.31
N ARG A 500 1.39 -62.78 -7.49
CA ARG A 500 0.60 -63.06 -8.71
C ARG A 500 0.61 -64.54 -9.12
N SER A 501 1.67 -65.28 -8.76
CA SER A 501 1.89 -66.67 -9.18
C SER A 501 1.52 -67.72 -8.11
N PHE A 502 1.63 -67.40 -6.80
CA PHE A 502 1.47 -68.35 -5.69
C PHE A 502 0.73 -67.73 -4.48
N PHE A 503 -0.56 -67.45 -4.63
CA PHE A 503 -1.39 -66.91 -3.54
C PHE A 503 -1.72 -67.88 -2.37
N PRO A 504 -1.96 -69.20 -2.56
CA PRO A 504 -2.58 -70.01 -1.50
C PRO A 504 -1.69 -70.46 -0.31
N GLY A 505 -0.38 -70.17 -0.29
CA GLY A 505 0.56 -70.74 0.70
C GLY A 505 1.21 -69.75 1.68
N LEU A 506 0.98 -68.44 1.51
CA LEU A 506 1.74 -67.37 2.17
C LEU A 506 1.39 -67.13 3.66
N GLU A 507 0.32 -67.74 4.16
CA GLU A 507 -0.09 -67.63 5.57
C GLU A 507 0.91 -68.36 6.52
N LEU A 508 1.55 -69.44 6.05
CA LEU A 508 2.51 -70.24 6.81
C LEU A 508 3.87 -69.52 6.94
N LYS A 509 4.37 -69.41 8.18
CA LYS A 509 5.65 -68.74 8.50
C LYS A 509 6.86 -69.40 7.84
N GLU A 510 6.82 -70.72 7.63
CA GLU A 510 7.87 -71.50 6.98
C GLU A 510 7.98 -71.20 5.48
N VAL A 511 6.82 -71.01 4.82
CA VAL A 511 6.72 -70.64 3.41
C VAL A 511 7.19 -69.20 3.19
N ARG A 512 6.82 -68.27 4.09
CA ARG A 512 7.35 -66.89 4.08
C ARG A 512 8.87 -66.84 4.21
N ASN A 513 9.45 -67.68 5.07
CA ASN A 513 10.90 -67.75 5.24
C ASN A 513 11.60 -68.31 3.99
N HIS A 514 11.03 -69.33 3.33
CA HIS A 514 11.58 -69.85 2.05
C HIS A 514 11.52 -68.79 0.94
N ILE A 515 10.38 -68.11 0.78
CA ILE A 515 10.23 -67.05 -0.23
C ILE A 515 11.20 -65.89 0.04
N ARG A 516 11.41 -65.53 1.30
CA ARG A 516 12.42 -64.54 1.70
C ARG A 516 13.83 -64.98 1.29
N GLU A 517 14.20 -66.24 1.51
CA GLU A 517 15.52 -66.77 1.11
C GLU A 517 15.71 -66.80 -0.40
N ASP A 518 14.66 -67.12 -1.15
CA ASP A 518 14.70 -67.09 -2.61
C ASP A 518 14.82 -65.67 -3.17
N ILE A 519 14.08 -64.71 -2.61
CA ILE A 519 14.18 -63.29 -3.00
C ILE A 519 15.57 -62.74 -2.63
N VAL A 520 16.15 -63.15 -1.50
CA VAL A 520 17.53 -62.78 -1.14
C VAL A 520 18.54 -63.30 -2.16
N LYS A 521 18.39 -64.56 -2.64
CA LYS A 521 19.27 -65.10 -3.69
C LYS A 521 19.12 -64.34 -5.00
N GLU A 522 17.89 -64.02 -5.39
CA GLU A 522 17.58 -63.30 -6.63
C GLU A 522 18.11 -61.86 -6.61
N LEU A 523 17.96 -61.14 -5.49
CA LEU A 523 18.50 -59.79 -5.35
C LEU A 523 20.04 -59.81 -5.30
N ALA A 524 20.64 -60.81 -4.66
CA ALA A 524 22.09 -61.00 -4.66
C ALA A 524 22.66 -61.28 -6.08
N GLU A 525 21.95 -62.04 -6.90
CA GLU A 525 22.30 -62.28 -8.32
C GLU A 525 22.17 -61.01 -9.18
N ARG A 526 21.24 -60.11 -8.85
CA ARG A 526 21.06 -58.80 -9.50
C ARG A 526 22.01 -57.70 -8.98
N GLY A 527 22.89 -58.02 -8.02
CA GLY A 527 23.88 -57.08 -7.48
C GLY A 527 23.35 -56.13 -6.39
N SER A 528 22.15 -56.36 -5.86
CA SER A 528 21.56 -55.58 -4.76
C SER A 528 21.55 -56.38 -3.44
N ALA A 529 21.92 -55.71 -2.34
CA ALA A 529 21.90 -56.12 -0.93
C ALA A 529 22.03 -57.63 -0.57
N ALA A 530 23.15 -57.99 0.09
CA ALA A 530 23.44 -59.36 0.54
C ALA A 530 22.49 -59.94 1.63
N LYS A 531 21.60 -59.12 2.24
CA LYS A 531 20.72 -59.56 3.33
C LYS A 531 19.48 -58.66 3.49
N ILE A 532 18.29 -59.24 3.38
CA ILE A 532 17.02 -58.55 3.69
C ILE A 532 16.67 -58.77 5.18
N PRO A 533 16.49 -57.71 5.99
CA PRO A 533 16.04 -57.83 7.38
C PRO A 533 14.64 -58.45 7.47
N ALA A 534 14.44 -59.41 8.37
CA ALA A 534 13.14 -60.09 8.52
C ALA A 534 11.99 -59.12 8.83
N ARG A 535 12.26 -58.05 9.58
CA ARG A 535 11.27 -56.99 9.89
C ARG A 535 10.82 -56.23 8.64
N LEU A 536 11.72 -56.00 7.68
CA LEU A 536 11.41 -55.30 6.45
C LEU A 536 10.54 -56.18 5.54
N PHE A 537 10.87 -57.47 5.44
CA PHE A 537 10.09 -58.44 4.67
C PHE A 537 8.65 -58.59 5.19
N GLU A 538 8.45 -58.73 6.50
CA GLU A 538 7.12 -58.80 7.10
C GLU A 538 6.32 -57.51 6.89
N LYS A 539 6.98 -56.35 6.93
CA LYS A 539 6.34 -55.06 6.63
C LYS A 539 5.85 -55.01 5.17
N VAL A 540 6.72 -55.35 4.20
CA VAL A 540 6.36 -55.40 2.77
C VAL A 540 5.18 -56.35 2.54
N PHE A 541 5.19 -57.53 3.18
CA PHE A 541 4.09 -58.49 3.08
C PHE A 541 2.77 -57.95 3.63
N LEU A 542 2.79 -57.28 4.79
CA LEU A 542 1.60 -56.63 5.36
C LEU A 542 1.08 -55.50 4.46
N ASP A 543 1.97 -54.71 3.88
CA ASP A 543 1.61 -53.60 2.99
C ASP A 543 0.98 -54.13 1.69
N LEU A 544 1.52 -55.20 1.09
CA LEU A 544 0.88 -55.91 -0.05
C LEU A 544 -0.49 -56.52 0.30
N ARG A 545 -0.68 -57.01 1.53
CA ARG A 545 -2.01 -57.46 1.98
C ARG A 545 -3.00 -56.30 2.06
N LYS A 546 -2.59 -55.14 2.59
CA LYS A 546 -3.43 -53.94 2.63
C LYS A 546 -3.78 -53.46 1.22
N GLU A 547 -2.83 -53.49 0.28
CA GLU A 547 -3.09 -53.19 -1.13
C GLU A 547 -4.15 -54.12 -1.72
N SER A 548 -4.04 -55.42 -1.46
CA SER A 548 -5.02 -56.41 -1.91
C SER A 548 -6.41 -56.19 -1.31
N VAL A 549 -6.49 -55.86 -0.02
CA VAL A 549 -7.76 -55.50 0.65
C VAL A 549 -8.34 -54.22 0.05
N TYR A 550 -7.50 -53.21 -0.21
CA TYR A 550 -7.93 -51.96 -0.82
C TYR A 550 -8.53 -52.20 -2.21
N LEU A 551 -7.80 -52.85 -3.11
CA LEU A 551 -8.24 -53.06 -4.48
C LEU A 551 -9.44 -54.00 -4.61
N ASN A 552 -9.55 -55.02 -3.75
CA ASN A 552 -10.60 -56.04 -3.89
C ASN A 552 -11.86 -55.77 -3.04
N GLN A 553 -11.78 -54.96 -1.98
CA GLN A 553 -12.89 -54.74 -1.06
C GLN A 553 -13.26 -53.26 -0.93
N ILE A 554 -12.28 -52.38 -0.68
CA ILE A 554 -12.54 -50.97 -0.35
C ILE A 554 -12.80 -50.15 -1.62
N LEU A 555 -11.92 -50.22 -2.62
CA LEU A 555 -12.05 -49.47 -3.87
C LEU A 555 -13.36 -49.77 -4.62
N PRO A 556 -13.81 -51.04 -4.77
CA PRO A 556 -15.12 -51.33 -5.37
C PRO A 556 -16.29 -50.73 -4.58
N GLN A 557 -16.21 -50.71 -3.25
CA GLN A 557 -17.24 -50.11 -2.39
C GLN A 557 -17.26 -48.57 -2.53
N VAL A 558 -16.08 -47.94 -2.55
CA VAL A 558 -15.94 -46.50 -2.80
C VAL A 558 -16.52 -46.11 -4.16
N ILE A 559 -16.29 -46.92 -5.20
CA ILE A 559 -16.85 -46.71 -6.54
C ILE A 559 -18.38 -46.86 -6.52
N GLN A 560 -18.90 -47.89 -5.85
CA GLN A 560 -20.33 -48.19 -5.81
C GLN A 560 -21.13 -47.13 -5.04
N ASP A 561 -20.63 -46.72 -3.88
CA ASP A 561 -21.35 -45.84 -2.94
C ASP A 561 -20.93 -44.36 -3.06
N SER A 562 -19.92 -44.05 -3.90
CA SER A 562 -19.29 -42.71 -3.97
C SER A 562 -18.80 -42.19 -2.61
N ASP A 563 -18.37 -43.10 -1.74
CA ASP A 563 -17.96 -42.81 -0.37
C ASP A 563 -16.49 -42.37 -0.32
N PHE A 564 -16.27 -41.06 -0.44
CA PHE A 564 -14.93 -40.46 -0.34
C PHE A 564 -14.34 -40.53 1.08
N GLU A 565 -15.19 -40.63 2.11
CA GLU A 565 -14.72 -40.69 3.49
C GLU A 565 -14.06 -42.03 3.79
N LEU A 566 -14.63 -43.13 3.28
CA LEU A 566 -14.04 -44.46 3.39
C LEU A 566 -12.66 -44.55 2.72
N ARG A 567 -12.48 -43.84 1.59
CA ARG A 567 -11.18 -43.72 0.91
C ARG A 567 -10.17 -42.96 1.77
N GLU A 568 -10.53 -41.78 2.29
CA GLU A 568 -9.63 -40.98 3.11
C GLU A 568 -9.33 -41.66 4.47
N ASP A 569 -10.27 -42.38 5.07
CA ASP A 569 -10.05 -43.17 6.31
C ASP A 569 -9.03 -44.30 6.07
N PHE A 570 -9.12 -45.01 4.94
CA PHE A 570 -8.11 -46.00 4.59
C PHE A 570 -6.72 -45.36 4.42
N PHE A 571 -6.63 -44.18 3.79
CA PHE A 571 -5.34 -43.49 3.64
C PHE A 571 -4.74 -43.06 4.99
N GLN A 572 -5.56 -42.59 5.93
CA GLN A 572 -5.10 -42.19 7.26
C GLN A 572 -4.59 -43.39 8.08
N ASN A 573 -5.21 -44.56 7.93
CA ASN A 573 -4.95 -45.73 8.77
C ASN A 573 -4.00 -46.78 8.16
N SER A 574 -3.92 -46.87 6.82
CA SER A 574 -3.15 -47.93 6.14
C SER A 574 -1.64 -47.74 6.22
N GLY A 575 -1.18 -46.48 6.27
CA GLY A 575 0.24 -46.13 6.18
C GLY A 575 0.88 -46.39 4.80
N LEU A 576 0.06 -46.62 3.77
CA LEU A 576 0.49 -46.73 2.38
C LEU A 576 0.69 -45.35 1.76
N ASP A 577 1.64 -45.24 0.83
CA ASP A 577 1.91 -43.98 0.13
C ASP A 577 0.75 -43.64 -0.82
N ARG A 578 0.13 -42.46 -0.63
CA ARG A 578 -1.05 -42.02 -1.41
C ARG A 578 -0.82 -42.07 -2.91
N PHE A 579 0.31 -41.53 -3.39
CA PHE A 579 0.68 -41.54 -4.81
C PHE A 579 0.78 -42.96 -5.38
N TYR A 580 1.26 -43.91 -4.58
CA TYR A 580 1.38 -45.30 -5.00
C TYR A 580 0.01 -45.96 -5.15
N VAL A 581 -0.86 -45.80 -4.16
CA VAL A 581 -2.23 -46.33 -4.22
C VAL A 581 -3.03 -45.67 -5.33
N GLU A 582 -2.87 -44.36 -5.57
CA GLU A 582 -3.49 -43.68 -6.71
C GLU A 582 -3.01 -44.25 -8.05
N SER A 583 -1.74 -44.62 -8.16
CA SER A 583 -1.24 -45.35 -9.35
C SER A 583 -1.92 -46.72 -9.49
N LEU A 584 -2.15 -47.45 -8.39
CA LEU A 584 -2.88 -48.72 -8.40
C LEU A 584 -4.37 -48.56 -8.75
N GLU A 585 -5.01 -47.47 -8.30
CA GLU A 585 -6.39 -47.14 -8.70
C GLU A 585 -6.46 -46.93 -10.21
N GLN A 586 -5.48 -46.23 -10.78
CA GLN A 586 -5.41 -46.03 -12.22
C GLN A 586 -5.21 -47.36 -12.97
N GLU A 587 -4.26 -48.21 -12.54
CA GLU A 587 -4.09 -49.56 -13.09
C GLU A 587 -5.38 -50.39 -13.02
N TYR A 588 -6.13 -50.30 -11.90
CA TYR A 588 -7.40 -51.01 -11.72
C TYR A 588 -8.50 -50.51 -12.67
N PHE A 589 -8.63 -49.20 -12.87
CA PHE A 589 -9.60 -48.62 -13.80
C PHE A 589 -9.24 -48.97 -15.26
N GLU A 590 -7.96 -48.98 -15.61
CA GLU A 590 -7.47 -49.41 -16.92
C GLU A 590 -7.72 -50.91 -17.16
N GLU A 591 -7.44 -51.79 -16.20
CA GLU A 591 -7.69 -53.24 -16.30
C GLU A 591 -9.18 -53.60 -16.36
N LYS A 592 -10.05 -52.78 -15.77
CA LYS A 592 -11.51 -53.01 -15.70
C LYS A 592 -12.32 -52.20 -16.72
N GLU A 593 -11.66 -51.41 -17.55
CA GLU A 593 -12.29 -50.51 -18.54
C GLU A 593 -13.33 -49.56 -17.92
N ILE A 594 -13.06 -49.04 -16.72
CA ILE A 594 -13.93 -48.08 -16.01
C ILE A 594 -13.55 -46.65 -16.44
N ASP A 595 -14.54 -45.76 -16.56
CA ASP A 595 -14.32 -44.36 -16.95
C ASP A 595 -13.39 -43.61 -15.98
N ILE A 596 -12.32 -43.01 -16.52
CA ILE A 596 -11.31 -42.24 -15.79
C ILE A 596 -11.93 -40.96 -15.19
N ALA A 597 -13.00 -40.41 -15.79
CA ALA A 597 -13.70 -39.24 -15.23
C ALA A 597 -14.29 -39.52 -13.84
N LEU A 598 -14.69 -40.77 -13.57
CA LEU A 598 -15.16 -41.19 -12.25
C LEU A 598 -14.00 -41.23 -11.23
N LEU A 599 -12.80 -41.63 -11.66
CA LEU A 599 -11.60 -41.64 -10.82
C LEU A 599 -11.17 -40.22 -10.44
N GLU A 600 -11.21 -39.27 -11.37
CA GLU A 600 -10.93 -37.85 -11.11
C GLU A 600 -11.94 -37.25 -10.12
N ALA A 601 -13.24 -37.56 -10.28
CA ALA A 601 -14.27 -37.12 -9.36
C ALA A 601 -14.10 -37.70 -7.94
N ILE A 602 -13.68 -38.97 -7.83
CA ILE A 602 -13.33 -39.62 -6.55
C ILE A 602 -12.11 -38.96 -5.90
N ARG A 603 -11.12 -38.55 -6.69
CA ARG A 603 -9.91 -37.87 -6.17
C ARG A 603 -10.18 -36.44 -5.73
N GLU A 604 -11.07 -35.72 -6.42
CA GLU A 604 -11.45 -34.34 -6.10
C GLU A 604 -12.53 -34.23 -5.01
N GLY A 605 -13.14 -35.34 -4.58
CA GLY A 605 -14.24 -35.34 -3.61
C GLY A 605 -15.52 -34.68 -4.15
N LYS A 606 -15.71 -34.70 -5.48
CA LYS A 606 -16.88 -34.11 -6.13
C LYS A 606 -17.83 -35.22 -6.57
N ALA A 607 -19.12 -35.08 -6.24
CA ALA A 607 -20.14 -35.98 -6.77
C ALA A 607 -20.22 -35.83 -8.29
N VAL A 608 -20.06 -36.94 -9.04
CA VAL A 608 -20.29 -36.96 -10.49
C VAL A 608 -21.75 -36.59 -10.73
N LYS A 609 -22.00 -35.41 -11.32
CA LYS A 609 -23.31 -35.12 -11.91
C LYS A 609 -23.48 -36.09 -13.07
N GLY A 610 -24.35 -37.08 -12.89
CA GLY A 610 -24.68 -38.04 -13.94
C GLY A 610 -25.01 -37.32 -15.24
N SER A 611 -24.20 -37.56 -16.27
CA SER A 611 -24.62 -37.35 -17.64
C SER A 611 -25.76 -38.33 -17.89
N GLY A 612 -26.96 -37.80 -18.10
CA GLY A 612 -28.12 -38.57 -18.51
C GLY A 612 -27.82 -39.32 -19.79
N GLY A 613 -27.73 -40.64 -19.68
CA GLY A 613 -27.57 -41.58 -20.78
C GLY A 613 -28.06 -42.93 -20.31
N GLY A 614 -29.37 -43.03 -20.07
CA GLY A 614 -29.99 -44.32 -19.81
C GLY A 614 -30.03 -45.13 -21.10
N GLU A 615 -29.30 -46.23 -21.14
CA GLU A 615 -29.72 -47.43 -21.85
C GLU A 615 -29.50 -48.65 -20.95
N ARG A 616 -30.61 -49.16 -20.41
CA ARG A 616 -30.73 -50.55 -19.97
C ARG A 616 -31.18 -51.34 -21.20
N ILE A 617 -30.38 -52.34 -21.58
CA ILE A 617 -30.66 -53.47 -22.52
C ILE A 617 -31.16 -53.07 -23.92
#